data_AF-A0A5N4E4Z9-F1
#
_entry.id   AF-A0A5N4E4Z9-F1
#
_cell.length_a   1.000
_cell.length_b   1.000
_cell.length_c   1.000
_cell.angle_alpha   90.00
_cell.angle_beta   90.00
_cell.angle_gamma   90.00
#
_symmetry.space_group_name_H-M   'P 1'
#
loop_
_entity.id
_entity.type
_entity.pdbx_description
1 polymer ?
#
loop_
_entity_poly.entity_id
_entity_poly.type
_entity_poly.pdbx_seq_one_letter_code
_entity_poly.pdbx_strand_id
1 'polypeptide(L)'
;MINRAFLIYGEDNEFKIQMYFVLSLKTQHKWRLLYCEGNQVFHSEKVLMKRTWRDAEAFCEEFGAHLASFAHIEEENFVNELLHSKFNRTEERQFWIGFNKRNPLNAGSWEWSDGTPVVSSFLDNTDFGEDARNCAVYKANKTLLPSHCGSKHEWICKIPRDVRPKIPPWYQYDAPWLFYQDAEYLFHTSASEWSSFEFVCGWLRSDILTIHSAREQEFIHSKIRALSKYGVNWWIGLREERANDEFRWRDGSPVIYQNWDKGIEGSMNNQSQRCGFISSITGLWASEECSVSMPSICKRKKFWVIEKERDIPKQHGTCPKGWLYFNYKCLLMKIPKDPSDWKNWTSAQDFCVEEGGTLVAIENEVEQAFITMNLFGQTTNMWIGLQNDDYEKWLNGRPVSFSNWSPFDIINVPSRNTTEFQKHIPLCALLSSNPNFHFTGKWYFEDCGKEGYGFVCEKMQDSSGHSVNTSDMYPIPSTLEYGNRTYKIINANMTWYTAMKTCLMHGAELVSITDQYHQSFLTVILSRLGHAHWIGLFTEDNGLHFDWTDGTKFSFTFWKDDESSFLGDCVFADTSGHWSSTDCESFLQGAICHVPTGRYKSMQLKKCVRYI
;
A
#
# COMPACT_ATOMS: atom_id res chain seq x y z
N MET A 1 24.08 -11.05 -23.18
CA MET A 1 25.10 -11.91 -22.54
C MET A 1 25.55 -11.16 -21.28
N ILE A 2 25.13 -11.56 -20.06
CA ILE A 2 25.56 -12.75 -19.28
C ILE A 2 26.85 -12.36 -18.51
N ASN A 3 27.00 -12.46 -17.18
CA ASN A 3 26.68 -13.56 -16.24
C ASN A 3 26.94 -13.09 -14.78
N ARG A 4 26.47 -13.72 -13.69
CA ARG A 4 26.76 -15.11 -13.29
C ARG A 4 25.69 -15.66 -12.31
N ALA A 5 24.87 -16.59 -12.79
CA ALA A 5 24.47 -17.74 -11.98
C ALA A 5 25.28 -18.94 -12.50
N PHE A 6 25.84 -19.72 -11.58
CA PHE A 6 26.92 -20.67 -11.84
C PHE A 6 26.55 -21.77 -12.86
N LEU A 7 27.46 -21.97 -13.82
CA LEU A 7 27.59 -23.17 -14.64
C LEU A 7 28.20 -24.28 -13.78
N ILE A 8 27.56 -25.45 -13.74
CA ILE A 8 28.27 -26.72 -13.55
C ILE A 8 27.95 -27.57 -14.78
N TYR A 9 29.01 -27.91 -15.52
CA TYR A 9 28.99 -28.74 -16.73
C TYR A 9 28.82 -30.22 -16.40
N GLY A 10 28.07 -30.93 -17.25
CA GLY A 10 28.02 -32.39 -17.38
C GLY A 10 27.35 -32.75 -18.71
N GLU A 11 28.04 -33.51 -19.54
CA GLU A 11 27.83 -33.72 -20.99
C GLU A 11 26.53 -34.48 -21.33
N ASP A 12 25.61 -33.86 -22.09
CA ASP A 12 25.13 -34.34 -23.40
C ASP A 12 23.97 -33.48 -23.91
N ASN A 13 24.03 -33.17 -25.22
CA ASN A 13 23.21 -32.19 -25.93
C ASN A 13 21.73 -32.57 -26.08
N GLU A 14 20.83 -31.82 -25.42
CA GLU A 14 19.52 -31.38 -25.96
C GLU A 14 18.98 -30.19 -25.15
N PHE A 15 19.02 -28.97 -25.72
CA PHE A 15 18.60 -27.73 -25.06
C PHE A 15 17.05 -27.60 -25.00
N LYS A 16 16.45 -27.77 -23.82
CA LYS A 16 15.14 -27.19 -23.46
C LYS A 16 15.31 -26.25 -22.26
N ILE A 17 15.25 -24.95 -22.54
CA ILE A 17 15.01 -23.92 -21.52
C ILE A 17 13.52 -24.00 -21.16
N GLN A 18 13.19 -24.64 -20.04
CA GLN A 18 11.85 -24.60 -19.45
C GLN A 18 11.90 -23.78 -18.17
N MET A 19 11.39 -22.55 -18.24
CA MET A 19 10.87 -21.79 -17.10
C MET A 19 9.90 -22.70 -16.33
N TYR A 20 10.31 -23.22 -15.17
CA TYR A 20 9.41 -23.89 -14.24
C TYR A 20 8.72 -22.84 -13.36
N PHE A 21 7.79 -22.10 -13.95
CA PHE A 21 6.65 -21.51 -13.26
C PHE A 21 5.45 -21.65 -14.19
N VAL A 22 4.37 -22.26 -13.68
CA VAL A 22 3.14 -22.67 -14.40
C VAL A 22 3.31 -23.96 -15.23
N LEU A 23 3.27 -25.11 -14.55
CA LEU A 23 2.56 -26.35 -14.95
C LEU A 23 3.14 -27.58 -14.20
N SER A 24 2.67 -27.81 -12.99
CA SER A 24 2.55 -29.18 -12.45
C SER A 24 1.29 -29.31 -11.60
N LEU A 25 0.14 -29.13 -12.28
CA LEU A 25 -1.15 -29.67 -11.84
C LEU A 25 -1.72 -30.57 -12.95
N LYS A 26 -0.86 -31.44 -13.49
CA LYS A 26 -1.27 -32.62 -14.27
C LYS A 26 -0.91 -33.89 -13.49
N THR A 27 -1.66 -34.13 -12.43
CA THR A 27 -2.06 -35.49 -12.03
C THR A 27 -3.58 -35.47 -11.87
N GLN A 28 -4.25 -35.64 -13.02
CA GLN A 28 -5.66 -35.99 -13.07
C GLN A 28 -5.88 -37.28 -12.27
N HIS A 29 -7.00 -37.33 -11.55
CA HIS A 29 -7.64 -38.50 -10.90
C HIS A 29 -7.62 -38.64 -9.37
N LYS A 30 -7.16 -37.67 -8.56
CA LYS A 30 -7.39 -37.76 -7.08
C LYS A 30 -7.85 -36.51 -6.33
N TRP A 31 -7.98 -35.36 -7.00
CA TRP A 31 -8.42 -34.10 -6.36
C TRP A 31 -9.90 -33.74 -6.57
N ARG A 32 -10.73 -34.69 -7.02
CA ARG A 32 -12.14 -34.46 -7.35
C ARG A 32 -13.10 -34.40 -6.15
N LEU A 33 -12.60 -34.24 -4.92
CA LEU A 33 -13.41 -34.50 -3.72
C LEU A 33 -13.39 -33.45 -2.58
N LEU A 34 -12.81 -32.25 -2.72
CA LEU A 34 -12.84 -31.27 -1.60
C LEU A 34 -12.92 -29.77 -1.94
N TYR A 35 -13.20 -29.39 -3.18
CA TYR A 35 -13.57 -28.01 -3.54
C TYR A 35 -14.84 -28.04 -4.37
N CYS A 36 -15.96 -28.37 -3.73
CA CYS A 36 -17.25 -28.46 -4.39
C CYS A 36 -18.34 -27.65 -3.66
N GLU A 37 -18.03 -26.50 -3.04
CA GLU A 37 -19.01 -25.40 -2.76
C GLU A 37 -18.23 -24.08 -2.63
N GLY A 38 -18.06 -23.35 -3.74
CA GLY A 38 -17.19 -22.17 -3.79
C GLY A 38 -17.86 -20.91 -3.20
N ASN A 39 -18.00 -20.84 -1.87
CA ASN A 39 -18.42 -19.61 -1.21
C ASN A 39 -17.21 -18.69 -0.96
N GLN A 40 -17.26 -17.47 -1.49
CA GLN A 40 -16.22 -16.45 -1.29
C GLN A 40 -16.81 -15.24 -0.56
N VAL A 41 -16.18 -14.88 0.57
CA VAL A 41 -16.60 -13.76 1.42
C VAL A 41 -15.79 -12.52 1.05
N PHE A 42 -16.49 -11.44 0.70
CA PHE A 42 -15.93 -10.13 0.36
C PHE A 42 -16.19 -9.16 1.51
N HIS A 43 -15.13 -8.79 2.21
CA HIS A 43 -15.17 -8.00 3.44
C HIS A 43 -14.37 -6.71 3.30
N SER A 44 -14.73 -5.69 4.09
CA SER A 44 -14.31 -4.30 3.92
C SER A 44 -12.80 -4.04 3.99
N GLU A 45 -12.04 -4.94 4.59
CA GLU A 45 -10.57 -4.90 4.62
C GLU A 45 -9.96 -5.34 3.27
N LYS A 46 -10.69 -6.10 2.45
CA LYS A 46 -10.20 -6.65 1.18
C LYS A 46 -10.79 -5.99 -0.05
N VAL A 47 -11.94 -5.32 0.08
CA VAL A 47 -12.65 -4.62 -1.00
C VAL A 47 -12.53 -3.11 -0.88
N LEU A 48 -12.64 -2.38 -2.00
CA LEU A 48 -12.51 -0.92 -2.02
C LEU A 48 -13.64 -0.22 -1.23
N MET A 49 -14.83 -0.81 -1.23
CA MET A 49 -16.00 -0.25 -0.56
C MET A 49 -17.09 -1.31 -0.34
N LYS A 50 -17.93 -1.08 0.67
CA LYS A 50 -19.20 -1.80 0.84
C LYS A 50 -20.16 -1.43 -0.31
N ARG A 51 -21.03 -2.37 -0.70
CA ARG A 51 -21.86 -2.26 -1.91
C ARG A 51 -23.35 -2.37 -1.60
N THR A 52 -24.18 -1.77 -2.46
CA THR A 52 -25.63 -2.02 -2.43
C THR A 52 -25.92 -3.46 -2.84
N TRP A 53 -27.12 -3.98 -2.54
CA TRP A 53 -27.45 -5.37 -2.88
C TRP A 53 -27.30 -5.64 -4.39
N ARG A 54 -27.74 -4.70 -5.25
CA ARG A 54 -27.64 -4.88 -6.71
C ARG A 54 -26.21 -4.80 -7.22
N ASP A 55 -25.40 -3.91 -6.64
CA ASP A 55 -23.99 -3.78 -7.00
C ASP A 55 -23.17 -5.00 -6.55
N ALA A 56 -23.53 -5.62 -5.42
CA ALA A 56 -22.93 -6.83 -4.92
C ALA A 56 -23.31 -8.06 -5.77
N GLU A 57 -24.59 -8.17 -6.18
CA GLU A 57 -25.03 -9.22 -7.11
C GLU A 57 -24.32 -9.10 -8.47
N ALA A 58 -24.29 -7.91 -9.06
CA ALA A 58 -23.56 -7.68 -10.32
C ALA A 58 -22.07 -8.02 -10.20
N PHE A 59 -21.45 -7.74 -9.04
CA PHE A 59 -20.08 -8.12 -8.77
C PHE A 59 -19.89 -9.65 -8.79
N CYS A 60 -20.78 -10.42 -8.15
CA CYS A 60 -20.73 -11.89 -8.21
C CYS A 60 -20.96 -12.41 -9.63
N GLU A 61 -21.91 -11.82 -10.38
CA GLU A 61 -22.23 -12.18 -11.77
C GLU A 61 -20.99 -12.09 -12.69
N GLU A 62 -20.08 -11.12 -12.46
CA GLU A 62 -18.83 -10.99 -13.22
C GLU A 62 -17.87 -12.20 -13.05
N PHE A 63 -17.93 -12.90 -11.92
CA PHE A 63 -17.19 -14.15 -11.70
C PHE A 63 -17.91 -15.40 -12.24
N GLY A 64 -19.11 -15.24 -12.80
CA GLY A 64 -20.02 -16.36 -13.08
C GLY A 64 -20.64 -16.95 -11.82
N ALA A 65 -20.77 -16.13 -10.76
CA ALA A 65 -21.34 -16.49 -9.48
C ALA A 65 -22.63 -15.69 -9.22
N HIS A 66 -23.33 -15.99 -8.14
CA HIS A 66 -24.43 -15.18 -7.61
C HIS A 66 -24.17 -14.87 -6.14
N LEU A 67 -24.93 -13.95 -5.54
CA LEU A 67 -24.94 -13.85 -4.09
C LEU A 67 -25.34 -15.20 -3.47
N ALA A 68 -24.77 -15.50 -2.30
CA ALA A 68 -24.91 -16.82 -1.69
C ALA A 68 -26.37 -17.21 -1.48
N SER A 69 -26.69 -18.43 -1.89
CA SER A 69 -27.98 -19.10 -1.71
C SER A 69 -27.79 -20.37 -0.89
N PHE A 70 -28.83 -20.75 -0.14
CA PHE A 70 -28.84 -21.96 0.67
C PHE A 70 -29.96 -22.88 0.20
N ALA A 71 -29.59 -23.98 -0.46
CA ALA A 71 -30.50 -25.05 -0.84
C ALA A 71 -30.74 -26.02 0.33
N HIS A 72 -29.74 -26.18 1.20
CA HIS A 72 -29.74 -27.10 2.34
C HIS A 72 -29.12 -26.45 3.59
N ILE A 73 -29.49 -26.94 4.77
CA ILE A 73 -29.01 -26.41 6.06
C ILE A 73 -27.50 -26.59 6.22
N GLU A 74 -26.91 -27.60 5.58
CA GLU A 74 -25.48 -27.85 5.55
C GLU A 74 -24.71 -26.73 4.85
N GLU A 75 -25.27 -26.14 3.79
CA GLU A 75 -24.64 -25.00 3.09
C GLU A 75 -24.62 -23.74 3.98
N GLU A 76 -25.70 -23.51 4.74
CA GLU A 76 -25.75 -22.43 5.73
C GLU A 76 -24.74 -22.66 6.87
N ASN A 77 -24.66 -23.89 7.39
CA ASN A 77 -23.70 -24.26 8.43
C ASN A 77 -22.27 -24.01 7.96
N PHE A 78 -21.95 -24.41 6.72
CA PHE A 78 -20.64 -24.18 6.12
C PHE A 78 -20.30 -22.69 6.02
N VAL A 79 -21.23 -21.85 5.55
CA VAL A 79 -21.01 -20.40 5.48
C VAL A 79 -20.84 -19.79 6.87
N ASN A 80 -21.62 -20.23 7.86
CA ASN A 80 -21.47 -19.76 9.23
C ASN A 80 -20.11 -20.14 9.85
N GLU A 81 -19.64 -21.37 9.63
CA GLU A 81 -18.29 -21.80 10.05
C GLU A 81 -17.19 -21.02 9.34
N LEU A 82 -17.36 -20.75 8.04
CA LEU A 82 -16.45 -19.92 7.26
C LEU A 82 -16.33 -18.50 7.86
N LEU A 83 -17.46 -17.87 8.18
CA LEU A 83 -17.50 -16.55 8.81
C LEU A 83 -16.86 -16.55 10.20
N HIS A 84 -17.16 -17.54 11.05
CA HIS A 84 -16.51 -17.67 12.37
C HIS A 84 -15.01 -17.90 12.27
N SER A 85 -14.55 -18.57 11.22
CA SER A 85 -13.12 -18.79 11.01
C SER A 85 -12.38 -17.53 10.54
N LYS A 86 -13.11 -16.50 10.08
CA LYS A 86 -12.59 -15.23 9.55
C LYS A 86 -12.80 -14.06 10.52
N PHE A 87 -13.89 -14.07 11.30
CA PHE A 87 -14.32 -12.95 12.15
C PHE A 87 -14.61 -13.41 13.59
N ASN A 88 -14.31 -12.55 14.57
CA ASN A 88 -14.57 -12.83 15.98
C ASN A 88 -16.07 -12.75 16.31
N ARG A 89 -16.54 -13.51 17.31
CA ARG A 89 -17.96 -13.57 17.74
C ARG A 89 -18.54 -12.25 18.27
N THR A 90 -17.71 -11.21 18.45
CA THR A 90 -18.10 -9.91 19.00
C THR A 90 -18.44 -8.85 17.94
N GLU A 91 -18.23 -9.12 16.66
CA GLU A 91 -18.48 -8.13 15.59
C GLU A 91 -19.85 -8.36 14.95
N GLU A 92 -20.77 -7.40 15.06
CA GLU A 92 -22.12 -7.44 14.45
C GLU A 92 -22.10 -7.25 12.91
N ARG A 93 -21.18 -7.93 12.21
CA ARG A 93 -21.05 -7.81 10.74
C ARG A 93 -22.28 -8.38 10.04
N GLN A 94 -22.65 -7.72 8.94
CA GLN A 94 -23.82 -8.04 8.13
C GLN A 94 -23.37 -8.20 6.68
N PHE A 95 -23.74 -9.34 6.09
CA PHE A 95 -23.34 -9.71 4.74
C PHE A 95 -24.55 -9.84 3.83
N TRP A 96 -24.50 -9.27 2.63
CA TRP A 96 -25.47 -9.52 1.59
C TRP A 96 -25.41 -10.99 1.13
N ILE A 97 -26.61 -11.56 1.00
CA ILE A 97 -26.90 -12.88 0.43
C ILE A 97 -28.00 -12.73 -0.63
N GLY A 98 -28.25 -13.77 -1.43
CA GLY A 98 -29.16 -13.69 -2.58
C GLY A 98 -30.64 -13.56 -2.23
N PHE A 99 -31.01 -13.67 -0.95
CA PHE A 99 -32.39 -13.71 -0.49
C PHE A 99 -33.05 -12.32 -0.56
N ASN A 100 -34.11 -12.18 -1.36
CA ASN A 100 -34.77 -10.91 -1.63
C ASN A 100 -36.25 -11.07 -2.01
N LYS A 101 -37.04 -10.01 -1.92
CA LYS A 101 -38.46 -9.94 -2.37
C LYS A 101 -38.70 -8.78 -3.35
N ARG A 102 -37.73 -8.50 -4.21
CA ARG A 102 -37.74 -7.30 -5.08
C ARG A 102 -38.67 -7.44 -6.29
N ASN A 103 -39.04 -8.67 -6.65
CA ASN A 103 -39.87 -8.94 -7.82
C ASN A 103 -41.35 -8.59 -7.53
N PRO A 104 -41.91 -7.54 -8.18
CA PRO A 104 -43.29 -7.12 -7.95
C PRO A 104 -44.33 -8.17 -8.38
N LEU A 105 -43.95 -9.10 -9.27
CA LEU A 105 -44.83 -10.16 -9.78
C LEU A 105 -45.04 -11.30 -8.77
N ASN A 106 -44.20 -11.38 -7.75
CA ASN A 106 -44.19 -12.46 -6.77
C ASN A 106 -45.01 -12.15 -5.51
N ALA A 107 -45.87 -11.12 -5.56
CA ALA A 107 -46.77 -10.73 -4.47
C ALA A 107 -46.09 -10.60 -3.09
N GLY A 108 -44.81 -10.21 -3.07
CA GLY A 108 -44.03 -10.04 -1.84
C GLY A 108 -43.37 -11.32 -1.28
N SER A 109 -43.41 -12.44 -2.01
CA SER A 109 -42.67 -13.64 -1.61
C SER A 109 -41.16 -13.47 -1.76
N TRP A 110 -40.41 -14.12 -0.87
CA TRP A 110 -38.95 -14.14 -0.91
C TRP A 110 -38.44 -15.20 -1.87
N GLU A 111 -37.36 -14.89 -2.57
CA GLU A 111 -36.67 -15.75 -3.53
C GLU A 111 -35.15 -15.58 -3.46
N TRP A 112 -34.40 -16.57 -3.94
CA TRP A 112 -32.95 -16.49 -4.12
C TRP A 112 -32.60 -15.91 -5.50
N SER A 113 -31.57 -15.06 -5.57
CA SER A 113 -31.15 -14.40 -6.84
C SER A 113 -30.67 -15.37 -7.92
N ASP A 114 -30.22 -16.57 -7.54
CA ASP A 114 -29.76 -17.63 -8.45
C ASP A 114 -30.86 -18.62 -8.86
N GLY A 115 -32.10 -18.42 -8.40
CA GLY A 115 -33.22 -19.31 -8.67
C GLY A 115 -33.27 -20.58 -7.82
N THR A 116 -32.41 -20.71 -6.80
CA THR A 116 -32.49 -21.80 -5.82
C THR A 116 -33.87 -21.79 -5.14
N PRO A 117 -34.53 -22.95 -4.94
CA PRO A 117 -35.82 -23.00 -4.27
C PRO A 117 -35.69 -22.62 -2.79
N VAL A 118 -36.66 -21.86 -2.27
CA VAL A 118 -36.71 -21.46 -0.85
C VAL A 118 -37.27 -22.60 -0.01
N VAL A 119 -36.53 -23.03 1.02
CA VAL A 119 -36.95 -24.06 1.97
C VAL A 119 -37.58 -23.40 3.21
N SER A 120 -38.69 -23.95 3.70
CA SER A 120 -39.50 -23.35 4.79
C SER A 120 -38.73 -23.15 6.10
N SER A 121 -37.73 -23.99 6.38
CA SER A 121 -36.87 -23.87 7.58
C SER A 121 -36.11 -22.54 7.66
N PHE A 122 -35.91 -21.85 6.53
CA PHE A 122 -35.29 -20.52 6.50
C PHE A 122 -36.26 -19.38 6.84
N LEU A 123 -37.58 -19.63 6.76
CA LEU A 123 -38.63 -18.65 7.07
C LEU A 123 -39.07 -18.71 8.54
N ASP A 124 -38.82 -19.83 9.22
CA ASP A 124 -39.25 -20.07 10.61
C ASP A 124 -38.48 -19.24 11.66
N ASN A 125 -37.38 -18.57 11.28
CA ASN A 125 -36.45 -17.95 12.23
C ASN A 125 -36.37 -16.41 12.16
N THR A 126 -37.35 -15.76 11.53
CA THR A 126 -37.22 -14.36 11.09
C THR A 126 -38.55 -13.62 11.06
N ASP A 127 -38.63 -12.52 11.79
CA ASP A 127 -39.78 -11.61 11.85
C ASP A 127 -39.84 -10.76 10.56
N PHE A 128 -40.22 -11.38 9.44
CA PHE A 128 -40.45 -10.73 8.15
C PHE A 128 -41.88 -10.17 8.11
N GLY A 129 -42.15 -9.10 8.88
CA GLY A 129 -43.41 -8.35 8.78
C GLY A 129 -43.60 -7.66 7.42
N GLU A 130 -44.68 -6.88 7.28
CA GLU A 130 -44.98 -5.99 6.13
C GLU A 130 -43.99 -4.81 6.04
N ASP A 131 -42.70 -5.14 5.97
CA ASP A 131 -41.61 -4.19 6.05
C ASP A 131 -41.17 -3.78 4.64
N ALA A 132 -40.89 -2.49 4.45
CA ALA A 132 -40.41 -1.89 3.19
C ALA A 132 -38.99 -2.34 2.79
N ARG A 133 -38.42 -3.28 3.55
CA ARG A 133 -37.08 -3.85 3.42
C ARG A 133 -37.13 -5.10 2.55
N ASN A 134 -36.65 -4.97 1.30
CA ASN A 134 -36.84 -5.98 0.25
C ASN A 134 -35.62 -6.89 0.00
N CYS A 135 -34.53 -6.76 0.78
CA CYS A 135 -33.31 -7.57 0.66
C CYS A 135 -32.91 -8.11 2.03
N ALA A 136 -32.22 -9.24 2.11
CA ALA A 136 -31.80 -9.82 3.39
C ALA A 136 -30.28 -9.74 3.61
N VAL A 137 -29.89 -9.45 4.85
CA VAL A 137 -28.51 -9.59 5.33
C VAL A 137 -28.38 -10.82 6.22
N TYR A 138 -27.23 -11.46 6.16
CA TYR A 138 -26.83 -12.62 6.97
C TYR A 138 -25.80 -12.22 8.02
N LYS A 139 -25.94 -12.75 9.24
CA LYS A 139 -24.99 -12.57 10.34
C LYS A 139 -24.32 -13.90 10.71
N ALA A 140 -23.11 -13.83 11.28
CA ALA A 140 -22.32 -15.00 11.72
C ALA A 140 -22.89 -15.75 12.94
N ASN A 141 -24.17 -15.56 13.26
CA ASN A 141 -24.94 -16.30 14.25
C ASN A 141 -26.17 -16.95 13.61
N LYS A 142 -26.15 -17.13 12.27
CA LYS A 142 -27.25 -17.66 11.45
C LYS A 142 -28.54 -16.82 11.48
N THR A 143 -28.45 -15.54 11.86
CA THR A 143 -29.59 -14.64 11.79
C THR A 143 -29.69 -14.03 10.40
N LEU A 144 -30.85 -14.19 9.75
CA LEU A 144 -31.24 -13.42 8.58
C LEU A 144 -32.09 -12.22 9.01
N LEU A 145 -31.80 -11.03 8.49
CA LEU A 145 -32.59 -9.82 8.78
C LEU A 145 -32.98 -9.11 7.49
N PRO A 146 -34.23 -8.66 7.34
CA PRO A 146 -34.60 -7.79 6.23
C PRO A 146 -33.91 -6.42 6.38
N SER A 147 -33.39 -5.92 5.26
CA SER A 147 -32.65 -4.66 5.13
C SER A 147 -33.07 -3.91 3.85
N HIS A 148 -32.80 -2.60 3.81
CA HIS A 148 -33.06 -1.78 2.63
C HIS A 148 -32.02 -2.09 1.55
N CYS A 149 -32.44 -2.48 0.35
CA CYS A 149 -31.51 -2.87 -0.72
C CYS A 149 -30.46 -1.80 -1.10
N GLY A 150 -30.73 -0.52 -0.81
CA GLY A 150 -29.82 0.61 -1.03
C GLY A 150 -28.76 0.81 0.06
N SER A 151 -28.83 0.09 1.18
CA SER A 151 -27.78 0.12 2.20
C SER A 151 -26.53 -0.59 1.70
N LYS A 152 -25.37 -0.22 2.27
CA LYS A 152 -24.07 -0.75 1.85
C LYS A 152 -23.57 -1.78 2.86
N HIS A 153 -23.38 -3.02 2.42
CA HIS A 153 -22.89 -4.11 3.26
C HIS A 153 -21.72 -4.85 2.58
N GLU A 154 -21.06 -5.70 3.37
CA GLU A 154 -20.16 -6.75 2.88
C GLU A 154 -21.01 -7.83 2.17
N TRP A 155 -20.43 -8.75 1.40
CA TRP A 155 -21.23 -9.73 0.65
C TRP A 155 -20.55 -11.08 0.50
N ILE A 156 -21.35 -12.11 0.21
CA ILE A 156 -20.86 -13.48 -0.01
C ILE A 156 -21.32 -13.92 -1.39
N CYS A 157 -20.38 -14.33 -2.25
CA CYS A 157 -20.68 -14.93 -3.54
C CYS A 157 -20.62 -16.46 -3.45
N LYS A 158 -21.53 -17.15 -4.15
CA LYS A 158 -21.54 -18.60 -4.34
C LYS A 158 -21.29 -18.93 -5.81
N ILE A 159 -20.21 -19.67 -6.07
CA ILE A 159 -19.86 -20.17 -7.40
C ILE A 159 -20.50 -21.55 -7.61
N PRO A 160 -21.31 -21.77 -8.66
CA PRO A 160 -21.90 -23.07 -8.95
C PRO A 160 -20.84 -24.15 -9.24
N ARG A 161 -21.09 -25.40 -8.81
CA ARG A 161 -20.13 -26.53 -8.87
C ARG A 161 -19.59 -26.83 -10.28
N ASP A 162 -20.38 -26.56 -11.32
CA ASP A 162 -20.02 -26.85 -12.72
C ASP A 162 -19.60 -25.61 -13.53
N VAL A 163 -19.52 -24.44 -12.88
CA VAL A 163 -19.11 -23.19 -13.53
C VAL A 163 -17.64 -22.93 -13.25
N ARG A 164 -16.85 -22.77 -14.31
CA ARG A 164 -15.47 -22.29 -14.17
C ARG A 164 -15.52 -20.81 -13.78
N PRO A 165 -14.87 -20.39 -12.67
CA PRO A 165 -14.84 -18.99 -12.28
C PRO A 165 -14.26 -18.15 -13.42
N LYS A 166 -15.00 -17.12 -13.83
CA LYS A 166 -14.45 -16.08 -14.69
C LYS A 166 -13.62 -15.18 -13.79
N ILE A 167 -12.37 -14.90 -14.18
CA ILE A 167 -11.52 -13.97 -13.43
C ILE A 167 -11.59 -12.63 -14.15
N PRO A 168 -12.24 -11.60 -13.59
CA PRO A 168 -12.31 -10.30 -14.22
C PRO A 168 -10.92 -9.65 -14.31
N PRO A 169 -10.62 -8.84 -15.34
CA PRO A 169 -9.30 -8.21 -15.50
C PRO A 169 -8.92 -7.23 -14.38
N TRP A 170 -9.92 -6.72 -13.65
CA TRP A 170 -9.73 -5.84 -12.49
C TRP A 170 -9.50 -6.62 -11.18
N TYR A 171 -9.69 -7.94 -11.17
CA TYR A 171 -9.45 -8.76 -9.99
C TYR A 171 -7.95 -9.08 -9.86
N GLN A 172 -7.32 -8.57 -8.80
CA GLN A 172 -5.94 -8.92 -8.47
C GLN A 172 -5.93 -10.30 -7.83
N TYR A 173 -5.44 -11.31 -8.56
CA TYR A 173 -5.31 -12.67 -8.04
C TYR A 173 -4.34 -12.67 -6.85
N ASP A 174 -4.91 -12.75 -5.65
CA ASP A 174 -4.15 -12.97 -4.42
C ASP A 174 -4.02 -14.48 -4.18
N ALA A 175 -2.87 -14.93 -3.71
CA ALA A 175 -2.75 -16.29 -3.19
C ALA A 175 -3.78 -16.48 -2.05
N PRO A 176 -4.15 -17.71 -1.66
CA PRO A 176 -5.22 -17.93 -0.67
C PRO A 176 -4.77 -17.60 0.76
N TRP A 177 -4.35 -16.35 1.00
CA TRP A 177 -4.03 -15.81 2.32
C TRP A 177 -5.29 -15.80 3.17
N LEU A 178 -5.20 -16.38 4.35
CA LEU A 178 -6.25 -16.33 5.36
C LEU A 178 -6.06 -15.06 6.19
N PHE A 179 -7.11 -14.24 6.32
CA PHE A 179 -7.10 -13.04 7.14
C PHE A 179 -7.50 -13.34 8.58
N TYR A 180 -6.77 -12.80 9.56
CA TYR A 180 -7.10 -12.86 10.99
C TYR A 180 -6.44 -11.68 11.73
N GLN A 181 -7.26 -10.88 12.44
CA GLN A 181 -6.82 -9.76 13.32
C GLN A 181 -5.75 -8.87 12.67
N ASP A 182 -6.07 -8.31 11.50
CA ASP A 182 -5.23 -7.35 10.75
C ASP A 182 -3.93 -7.93 10.16
N ALA A 183 -3.84 -9.26 10.06
CA ALA A 183 -2.75 -9.94 9.38
C ALA A 183 -3.27 -11.04 8.45
N GLU A 184 -2.43 -11.38 7.49
CA GLU A 184 -2.68 -12.41 6.49
C GLU A 184 -1.71 -13.55 6.61
N TYR A 185 -2.21 -14.77 6.46
CA TYR A 185 -1.47 -16.01 6.68
C TYR A 185 -1.56 -16.94 5.46
N LEU A 186 -0.43 -17.36 4.91
CA LEU A 186 -0.37 -18.32 3.81
C LEU A 186 0.25 -19.62 4.30
N PHE A 187 -0.51 -20.71 4.22
CA PHE A 187 -0.10 -22.03 4.72
C PHE A 187 0.55 -22.82 3.58
N HIS A 188 1.87 -22.95 3.61
CA HIS A 188 2.64 -23.77 2.69
C HIS A 188 2.72 -25.21 3.20
N THR A 189 1.88 -26.10 2.66
CA THR A 189 1.84 -27.52 3.03
C THR A 189 2.97 -28.36 2.43
N SER A 190 3.67 -27.83 1.43
CA SER A 190 4.85 -28.51 0.85
C SER A 190 6.04 -28.31 1.76
N ALA A 191 6.66 -29.39 2.22
CA ALA A 191 7.76 -29.33 3.17
C ALA A 191 9.07 -28.85 2.50
N SER A 192 9.82 -28.00 3.19
CA SER A 192 11.15 -27.54 2.80
C SER A 192 11.97 -27.13 4.04
N GLU A 193 13.23 -26.76 3.82
CA GLU A 193 14.12 -26.21 4.85
C GLU A 193 13.66 -24.80 5.29
N TRP A 194 14.00 -24.38 6.51
CA TRP A 194 13.57 -23.09 7.06
C TRP A 194 14.02 -21.89 6.20
N SER A 195 15.26 -21.93 5.70
CA SER A 195 15.84 -20.90 4.82
C SER A 195 15.09 -20.74 3.49
N SER A 196 14.46 -21.81 3.00
CA SER A 196 13.63 -21.75 1.80
C SER A 196 12.39 -20.90 2.05
N PHE A 197 11.77 -21.01 3.22
CA PHE A 197 10.60 -20.22 3.58
C PHE A 197 10.95 -18.79 3.93
N GLU A 198 12.13 -18.53 4.50
CA GLU A 198 12.65 -17.18 4.63
C GLU A 198 12.68 -16.47 3.26
N PHE A 199 13.23 -17.13 2.25
CA PHE A 199 13.25 -16.59 0.89
C PHE A 199 11.86 -16.49 0.26
N VAL A 200 11.03 -17.54 0.35
CA VAL A 200 9.70 -17.58 -0.27
C VAL A 200 8.77 -16.55 0.35
N CYS A 201 8.71 -16.46 1.68
CA CYS A 201 7.88 -15.46 2.35
C CYS A 201 8.38 -14.05 2.00
N GLY A 202 9.70 -13.82 2.04
CA GLY A 202 10.30 -12.53 1.67
C GLY A 202 9.97 -12.11 0.23
N TRP A 203 10.06 -13.04 -0.73
CA TRP A 203 9.67 -12.82 -2.14
C TRP A 203 8.19 -12.41 -2.26
N LEU A 204 7.32 -12.99 -1.44
CA LEU A 204 5.90 -12.65 -1.37
C LEU A 204 5.61 -11.34 -0.61
N ARG A 205 6.64 -10.55 -0.29
CA ARG A 205 6.57 -9.33 0.54
C ARG A 205 5.87 -9.61 1.88
N SER A 206 6.24 -10.73 2.48
CA SER A 206 5.74 -11.23 3.76
C SER A 206 6.90 -11.77 4.58
N ASP A 207 6.64 -12.14 5.82
CA ASP A 207 7.60 -12.75 6.72
C ASP A 207 7.18 -14.17 7.05
N ILE A 208 8.11 -15.00 7.52
CA ILE A 208 7.74 -16.28 8.11
C ILE A 208 6.95 -16.04 9.41
N LEU A 209 6.00 -16.92 9.73
CA LEU A 209 5.01 -16.72 10.80
C LEU A 209 5.64 -16.31 12.14
N THR A 210 5.22 -15.16 12.65
CA THR A 210 5.46 -14.72 14.04
C THR A 210 4.17 -14.78 14.84
N ILE A 211 4.24 -15.16 16.12
CA ILE A 211 3.06 -15.31 17.00
C ILE A 211 3.23 -14.41 18.23
N HIS A 212 2.33 -13.44 18.42
CA HIS A 212 2.42 -12.44 19.49
C HIS A 212 1.29 -12.51 20.51
N SER A 213 0.30 -13.38 20.33
CA SER A 213 -0.81 -13.51 21.26
C SER A 213 -1.35 -14.93 21.37
N ALA A 214 -2.00 -15.22 22.50
CA ALA A 214 -2.69 -16.50 22.72
C ALA A 214 -3.82 -16.75 21.71
N ARG A 215 -4.48 -15.69 21.23
CA ARG A 215 -5.56 -15.79 20.24
C ARG A 215 -5.03 -16.16 18.86
N GLU A 216 -3.93 -15.53 18.44
CA GLU A 216 -3.21 -15.87 17.21
C GLU A 216 -2.68 -17.30 17.26
N GLN A 217 -2.10 -17.71 18.39
CA GLN A 217 -1.65 -19.08 18.64
C GLN A 217 -2.77 -20.10 18.44
N GLU A 218 -3.94 -19.87 19.05
CA GLU A 218 -5.10 -20.76 18.93
C GLU A 218 -5.60 -20.83 17.49
N PHE A 219 -5.67 -19.68 16.81
CA PHE A 219 -6.03 -19.60 15.39
C PHE A 219 -5.10 -20.45 14.53
N ILE A 220 -3.77 -20.25 14.63
CA ILE A 220 -2.79 -21.02 13.86
C ILE A 220 -2.91 -22.50 14.16
N HIS A 221 -2.96 -22.89 15.45
CA HIS A 221 -3.05 -24.29 15.86
C HIS A 221 -4.30 -24.98 15.29
N SER A 222 -5.45 -24.31 15.36
CA SER A 222 -6.71 -24.84 14.81
C SER A 222 -6.62 -25.13 13.30
N LYS A 223 -5.94 -24.25 12.54
CA LYS A 223 -5.78 -24.38 11.09
C LYS A 223 -4.79 -25.46 10.73
N ILE A 224 -3.59 -25.49 11.32
CA ILE A 224 -2.61 -26.53 11.03
C ILE A 224 -3.12 -27.91 11.43
N ARG A 225 -3.91 -28.03 12.51
CA ARG A 225 -4.52 -29.29 12.92
C ARG A 225 -5.53 -29.80 11.88
N ALA A 226 -6.35 -28.92 11.32
CA ALA A 226 -7.28 -29.27 10.24
C ALA A 226 -6.56 -29.66 8.94
N LEU A 227 -5.43 -29.02 8.62
CA LEU A 227 -4.63 -29.31 7.43
C LEU A 227 -3.76 -30.57 7.57
N SER A 228 -3.41 -30.97 8.80
CA SER A 228 -2.45 -32.03 9.10
C SER A 228 -3.15 -33.33 9.49
N LYS A 229 -3.49 -34.18 8.51
CA LYS A 229 -4.21 -35.44 8.73
C LYS A 229 -3.53 -36.43 9.69
N TYR A 230 -2.20 -36.43 9.76
CA TYR A 230 -1.40 -37.38 10.55
C TYR A 230 -0.51 -36.72 11.63
N GLY A 231 -0.69 -35.42 11.88
CA GLY A 231 0.18 -34.67 12.78
C GLY A 231 1.53 -34.35 12.14
N VAL A 232 1.77 -33.09 11.78
CA VAL A 232 3.05 -32.62 11.22
C VAL A 232 3.50 -31.38 11.98
N ASN A 233 4.82 -31.18 12.07
CA ASN A 233 5.40 -29.97 12.63
C ASN A 233 5.51 -28.91 11.53
N TRP A 234 5.36 -27.65 11.89
CA TRP A 234 5.35 -26.52 10.96
C TRP A 234 6.39 -25.48 11.38
N TRP A 235 7.25 -25.06 10.45
CA TRP A 235 8.23 -24.01 10.69
C TRP A 235 7.55 -22.68 11.01
N ILE A 236 8.05 -22.03 12.07
CA ILE A 236 7.69 -20.67 12.47
C ILE A 236 8.94 -19.79 12.47
N GLY A 237 8.75 -18.48 12.54
CA GLY A 237 9.81 -17.48 12.41
C GLY A 237 10.78 -17.36 13.58
N LEU A 238 10.88 -18.38 14.44
CA LEU A 238 11.86 -18.43 15.52
C LEU A 238 13.15 -19.06 15.01
N ARG A 239 14.28 -18.42 15.32
CA ARG A 239 15.61 -18.90 14.98
C ARG A 239 16.64 -18.45 16.01
N GLU A 240 17.64 -19.27 16.27
CA GLU A 240 18.83 -18.90 17.03
C GLU A 240 19.83 -18.20 16.10
N GLU A 241 20.43 -17.07 16.47
CA GLU A 241 21.45 -16.41 15.63
C GLU A 241 22.75 -17.22 15.58
N ARG A 242 23.20 -17.74 16.73
CA ARG A 242 24.31 -18.69 16.87
C ARG A 242 23.87 -19.87 17.75
N ALA A 243 24.57 -20.99 17.64
CA ALA A 243 24.26 -22.16 18.46
C ALA A 243 24.30 -21.80 19.96
N ASN A 244 23.21 -22.11 20.68
CA ASN A 244 22.96 -21.77 22.09
C ASN A 244 22.60 -20.30 22.39
N ASP A 245 22.31 -19.47 21.38
CA ASP A 245 21.73 -18.14 21.60
C ASP A 245 20.23 -18.22 21.97
N GLU A 246 19.68 -17.14 22.53
CA GLU A 246 18.23 -17.02 22.73
C GLU A 246 17.48 -16.98 21.39
N PHE A 247 16.31 -17.61 21.33
CA PHE A 247 15.44 -17.55 20.17
C PHE A 247 14.91 -16.14 19.92
N ARG A 248 14.97 -15.69 18.67
CA ARG A 248 14.42 -14.40 18.22
C ARG A 248 13.45 -14.59 17.08
N TRP A 249 12.46 -13.70 16.98
CA TRP A 249 11.60 -13.63 15.80
C TRP A 249 12.34 -13.02 14.62
N ARG A 250 12.10 -13.55 13.41
CA ARG A 250 12.77 -13.09 12.19
C ARG A 250 12.44 -11.64 11.82
N ASP A 251 11.21 -11.19 12.11
CA ASP A 251 10.75 -9.82 11.88
C ASP A 251 11.37 -8.78 12.85
N GLY A 252 12.28 -9.20 13.72
CA GLY A 252 12.95 -8.35 14.71
C GLY A 252 12.13 -8.04 15.96
N SER A 253 10.89 -8.54 16.04
CA SER A 253 10.02 -8.32 17.20
C SER A 253 10.48 -9.12 18.43
N PRO A 254 10.21 -8.63 19.66
CA PRO A 254 10.56 -9.34 20.89
C PRO A 254 9.68 -10.58 21.13
N VAL A 255 10.26 -11.65 21.68
CA VAL A 255 9.55 -12.89 22.05
C VAL A 255 8.81 -12.72 23.38
N ILE A 256 7.70 -11.96 23.37
CA ILE A 256 6.89 -11.66 24.56
C ILE A 256 5.93 -12.81 24.89
N TYR A 257 5.15 -13.25 23.90
CA TYR A 257 4.26 -14.40 24.02
C TYR A 257 5.06 -15.69 23.77
N GLN A 258 4.85 -16.71 24.60
CA GLN A 258 5.60 -17.97 24.55
C GLN A 258 4.69 -19.18 24.77
N ASN A 259 4.90 -20.24 24.00
CA ASN A 259 4.15 -21.50 24.12
C ASN A 259 5.04 -22.74 23.97
N TRP A 260 6.22 -22.72 24.60
CA TRP A 260 7.22 -23.79 24.52
C TRP A 260 6.75 -25.11 25.14
N ASP A 261 7.15 -26.22 24.52
CA ASP A 261 7.01 -27.55 25.09
C ASP A 261 8.01 -27.74 26.25
N LYS A 262 7.51 -28.17 27.41
CA LYS A 262 8.31 -28.30 28.65
C LYS A 262 9.27 -29.50 28.62
N GLY A 263 9.29 -30.26 27.53
CA GLY A 263 9.96 -31.55 27.40
C GLY A 263 11.34 -31.57 26.75
N ILE A 264 11.97 -30.43 26.42
CA ILE A 264 13.29 -30.42 25.77
C ILE A 264 14.24 -29.42 26.47
N GLU A 265 14.55 -29.69 27.75
CA GLU A 265 15.86 -29.35 28.28
C GLU A 265 16.84 -30.45 27.82
N GLY A 266 17.26 -30.35 26.56
CA GLY A 266 18.18 -31.28 25.93
C GLY A 266 19.35 -30.53 25.35
N SER A 267 20.30 -30.14 26.20
CA SER A 267 21.65 -29.77 25.78
C SER A 267 22.25 -30.95 25.00
N MET A 268 22.23 -30.84 23.67
CA MET A 268 22.97 -31.70 22.76
C MET A 268 23.95 -30.78 22.02
N ASN A 269 25.25 -31.03 22.23
CA ASN A 269 26.37 -30.31 21.65
C ASN A 269 26.41 -30.43 20.12
N ASN A 270 25.53 -29.73 19.41
CA ASN A 270 25.62 -29.58 17.97
C ASN A 270 25.94 -28.11 17.63
N GLN A 271 26.95 -27.91 16.78
CA GLN A 271 27.32 -26.61 16.22
C GLN A 271 26.29 -26.10 15.17
N SER A 272 25.14 -26.76 15.05
CA SER A 272 24.10 -26.47 14.05
C SER A 272 23.11 -25.44 14.58
N GLN A 273 22.71 -24.52 13.70
CA GLN A 273 21.69 -23.50 13.99
C GLN A 273 20.32 -24.17 14.12
N ARG A 274 19.59 -23.86 15.21
CA ARG A 274 18.24 -24.37 15.44
C ARG A 274 17.17 -23.36 15.05
N CYS A 275 16.07 -23.90 14.53
CA CYS A 275 14.89 -23.14 14.14
C CYS A 275 13.67 -23.66 14.92
N GLY A 276 12.73 -22.77 15.22
CA GLY A 276 11.52 -23.11 15.97
C GLY A 276 10.41 -23.63 15.06
N PHE A 277 9.67 -24.61 15.54
CA PHE A 277 8.47 -25.13 14.91
C PHE A 277 7.30 -25.18 15.89
N ILE A 278 6.08 -25.22 15.35
CA ILE A 278 4.84 -25.50 16.08
C ILE A 278 4.33 -26.91 15.74
N SER A 279 3.98 -27.71 16.75
CA SER A 279 3.37 -29.02 16.53
C SER A 279 1.89 -28.88 16.20
N SER A 280 1.42 -29.52 15.11
CA SER A 280 -0.01 -29.54 14.81
C SER A 280 -0.83 -30.39 15.80
N ILE A 281 -0.18 -31.27 16.57
CA ILE A 281 -0.84 -32.13 17.55
C ILE A 281 -1.02 -31.37 18.86
N THR A 282 0.08 -30.92 19.46
CA THR A 282 0.07 -30.32 20.80
C THR A 282 -0.15 -28.81 20.77
N GLY A 283 0.16 -28.14 19.65
CA GLY A 283 0.18 -26.68 19.54
C GLY A 283 1.41 -26.04 20.19
N LEU A 284 2.26 -26.82 20.85
CA LEU A 284 3.44 -26.32 21.55
C LEU A 284 4.60 -26.07 20.58
N TRP A 285 5.48 -25.17 20.98
CA TRP A 285 6.68 -24.81 20.23
C TRP A 285 7.86 -25.65 20.70
N ALA A 286 8.69 -26.09 19.76
CA ALA A 286 9.96 -26.75 20.02
C ALA A 286 10.96 -26.35 18.93
N SER A 287 12.20 -26.81 19.04
CA SER A 287 13.25 -26.47 18.07
C SER A 287 13.81 -27.71 17.40
N GLU A 288 14.24 -27.55 16.15
CA GLU A 288 14.92 -28.59 15.37
C GLU A 288 15.98 -27.96 14.47
N GLU A 289 16.90 -28.76 13.93
CA GLU A 289 17.88 -28.27 12.95
C GLU A 289 17.17 -27.62 11.74
N CYS A 290 17.61 -26.40 11.36
CA CYS A 290 16.94 -25.59 10.32
C CYS A 290 16.90 -26.26 8.93
N SER A 291 17.75 -27.26 8.70
CA SER A 291 17.83 -28.07 7.47
C SER A 291 16.75 -29.15 7.37
N VAL A 292 15.97 -29.39 8.43
CA VAL A 292 14.88 -30.38 8.37
C VAL A 292 13.75 -29.87 7.47
N SER A 293 13.25 -30.76 6.62
CA SER A 293 12.17 -30.44 5.70
C SER A 293 10.81 -30.51 6.41
N MET A 294 10.17 -29.36 6.64
CA MET A 294 8.83 -29.23 7.24
C MET A 294 7.98 -28.21 6.47
N PRO A 295 6.63 -28.28 6.50
CA PRO A 295 5.77 -27.21 6.00
C PRO A 295 5.93 -25.91 6.81
N SER A 296 5.48 -24.77 6.27
CA SER A 296 5.61 -23.47 6.96
C SER A 296 4.43 -22.53 6.66
N ILE A 297 4.39 -21.40 7.37
CA ILE A 297 3.35 -20.38 7.26
C ILE A 297 4.03 -19.04 7.04
N CYS A 298 3.62 -18.30 6.01
CA CYS A 298 3.99 -16.90 5.84
C CYS A 298 2.93 -16.00 6.49
N LYS A 299 3.33 -14.85 7.01
CA LYS A 299 2.51 -13.82 7.64
C LYS A 299 2.84 -12.45 7.03
N ARG A 300 1.82 -11.62 6.72
CA ARG A 300 2.03 -10.20 6.36
C ARG A 300 0.99 -9.29 7.02
N LYS A 301 1.42 -8.09 7.43
CA LYS A 301 0.55 -7.06 8.05
C LYS A 301 -0.06 -6.09 7.02
N LYS A 302 0.58 -5.89 5.87
CA LYS A 302 0.03 -5.07 4.79
C LYS A 302 -0.80 -5.95 3.86
N PHE A 303 -2.13 -5.82 3.91
CA PHE A 303 -3.06 -6.52 3.03
C PHE A 303 -3.19 -5.80 1.69
N TRP A 304 -3.32 -6.57 0.60
CA TRP A 304 -3.63 -6.02 -0.72
C TRP A 304 -5.14 -5.99 -0.92
N VAL A 305 -5.65 -4.86 -1.40
CA VAL A 305 -7.04 -4.74 -1.88
C VAL A 305 -7.16 -5.58 -3.15
N ILE A 306 -8.12 -6.51 -3.18
CA ILE A 306 -8.28 -7.50 -4.27
C ILE A 306 -8.89 -6.90 -5.54
N GLU A 307 -9.49 -5.72 -5.40
CA GLU A 307 -9.93 -4.91 -6.51
C GLU A 307 -8.77 -4.03 -6.97
N LYS A 308 -8.32 -4.21 -8.22
CA LYS A 308 -7.59 -3.16 -8.91
C LYS A 308 -8.53 -1.97 -8.98
N GLU A 309 -8.10 -0.79 -8.52
CA GLU A 309 -8.82 0.45 -8.85
C GLU A 309 -9.09 0.39 -10.36
N ARG A 310 -10.36 0.39 -10.75
CA ARG A 310 -10.66 0.39 -12.18
C ARG A 310 -9.97 1.63 -12.75
N ASP A 311 -9.14 1.42 -13.78
CA ASP A 311 -8.86 2.45 -14.79
C ASP A 311 -10.17 2.71 -15.55
N ILE A 312 -11.25 3.06 -14.84
CA ILE A 312 -12.23 3.96 -15.41
C ILE A 312 -11.36 5.16 -15.77
N PRO A 313 -11.36 5.64 -17.02
CA PRO A 313 -10.81 6.96 -17.28
C PRO A 313 -11.58 7.88 -16.36
N LYS A 314 -10.99 8.19 -15.19
CA LYS A 314 -11.56 9.07 -14.19
C LYS A 314 -11.76 10.34 -14.99
N GLN A 315 -13.02 10.63 -15.34
CA GLN A 315 -13.31 11.76 -16.21
C GLN A 315 -12.64 12.95 -15.56
N HIS A 316 -11.72 13.57 -16.29
CA HIS A 316 -11.05 14.77 -15.83
C HIS A 316 -12.15 15.81 -15.68
N GLY A 317 -12.49 16.09 -14.42
CA GLY A 317 -13.34 17.19 -14.08
C GLY A 317 -12.56 18.49 -14.20
N THR A 318 -13.28 19.60 -14.12
CA THR A 318 -12.66 20.93 -14.16
C THR A 318 -12.56 21.50 -12.76
N CYS A 319 -11.46 22.20 -12.49
CA CYS A 319 -11.36 23.03 -11.30
C CYS A 319 -11.87 24.45 -11.59
N PRO A 320 -12.52 25.11 -10.60
CA PRO A 320 -12.94 26.49 -10.77
C PRO A 320 -11.76 27.41 -11.05
N LYS A 321 -12.03 28.58 -11.64
CA LYS A 321 -10.98 29.56 -11.95
C LYS A 321 -10.21 29.95 -10.68
N GLY A 322 -8.88 29.87 -10.74
CA GLY A 322 -7.99 30.15 -9.61
C GLY A 322 -7.66 28.94 -8.74
N TRP A 323 -8.26 27.77 -9.01
CA TRP A 323 -7.90 26.50 -8.37
C TRP A 323 -6.93 25.72 -9.25
N LEU A 324 -5.95 25.09 -8.59
CA LEU A 324 -4.98 24.21 -9.21
C LEU A 324 -5.54 22.79 -9.26
N TYR A 325 -5.59 22.20 -10.46
CA TYR A 325 -5.95 20.79 -10.62
C TYR A 325 -4.75 19.88 -10.33
N PHE A 326 -4.91 18.91 -9.45
CA PHE A 326 -3.90 17.88 -9.19
C PHE A 326 -4.53 16.58 -8.70
N ASN A 327 -4.21 15.44 -9.34
CA ASN A 327 -4.70 14.11 -8.95
C ASN A 327 -6.21 14.04 -8.61
N TYR A 328 -7.05 14.63 -9.46
CA TYR A 328 -8.52 14.66 -9.31
C TYR A 328 -9.03 15.52 -8.13
N LYS A 329 -8.13 16.25 -7.46
CA LYS A 329 -8.44 17.28 -6.47
C LYS A 329 -8.27 18.67 -7.10
N CYS A 330 -9.01 19.62 -6.57
CA CYS A 330 -8.80 21.04 -6.80
C CYS A 330 -8.19 21.64 -5.53
N LEU A 331 -7.06 22.32 -5.68
CA LEU A 331 -6.35 22.98 -4.58
C LEU A 331 -6.38 24.50 -4.75
N LEU A 332 -6.63 25.21 -3.66
CA LEU A 332 -6.61 26.68 -3.64
C LEU A 332 -5.64 27.16 -2.57
N MET A 333 -4.59 27.86 -3.01
CA MET A 333 -3.61 28.46 -2.11
C MET A 333 -3.99 29.91 -1.86
N LYS A 334 -4.24 30.24 -0.59
CA LYS A 334 -4.51 31.60 -0.15
C LYS A 334 -3.34 32.11 0.67
N ILE A 335 -2.55 32.97 0.03
CA ILE A 335 -1.41 33.63 0.66
C ILE A 335 -1.83 35.06 0.96
N PRO A 336 -1.84 35.50 2.23
CA PRO A 336 -2.25 36.84 2.58
C PRO A 336 -1.28 37.86 1.99
N LYS A 337 -1.82 38.87 1.32
CA LYS A 337 -1.03 40.00 0.78
C LYS A 337 -0.93 41.14 1.79
N ASP A 338 -1.98 41.31 2.58
CA ASP A 338 -2.12 42.35 3.58
C ASP A 338 -2.51 41.74 4.94
N PRO A 339 -2.21 42.42 6.07
CA PRO A 339 -2.60 41.96 7.41
C PRO A 339 -4.11 41.77 7.61
N SER A 340 -4.94 42.47 6.82
CA SER A 340 -6.39 42.33 6.86
C SER A 340 -6.89 40.97 6.34
N ASP A 341 -6.08 40.27 5.54
CA ASP A 341 -6.41 38.95 4.99
C ASP A 341 -5.91 37.81 5.89
N TRP A 342 -5.27 38.14 7.01
CA TRP A 342 -4.77 37.14 7.94
C TRP A 342 -5.93 36.34 8.54
N LYS A 343 -5.76 35.02 8.58
CA LYS A 343 -6.72 34.11 9.18
C LYS A 343 -6.00 33.19 10.15
N ASN A 344 -6.67 32.93 11.26
CA ASN A 344 -6.34 31.80 12.13
C ASN A 344 -6.84 30.51 11.47
N TRP A 345 -6.50 29.36 12.06
CA TRP A 345 -6.80 28.06 11.45
C TRP A 345 -8.32 27.84 11.28
N THR A 346 -9.13 28.22 12.28
CA THR A 346 -10.59 28.05 12.23
C THR A 346 -11.21 28.90 11.13
N SER A 347 -10.82 30.18 11.04
CA SER A 347 -11.29 31.08 9.98
C SER A 347 -10.83 30.64 8.59
N ALA A 348 -9.66 30.00 8.48
CA ALA A 348 -9.19 29.40 7.24
C ALA A 348 -10.04 28.19 6.84
N GLN A 349 -10.39 27.32 7.81
CA GLN A 349 -11.29 26.20 7.57
C GLN A 349 -12.69 26.68 7.16
N ASP A 350 -13.27 27.66 7.85
CA ASP A 350 -14.58 28.23 7.50
C ASP A 350 -14.59 28.77 6.07
N PHE A 351 -13.52 29.48 5.66
CA PHE A 351 -13.36 29.95 4.29
C PHE A 351 -13.32 28.78 3.29
N CYS A 352 -12.59 27.70 3.59
CA CYS A 352 -12.56 26.54 2.70
C CYS A 352 -13.94 25.86 2.58
N VAL A 353 -14.72 25.83 3.68
CA VAL A 353 -16.11 25.32 3.66
C VAL A 353 -17.02 26.21 2.82
N GLU A 354 -16.91 27.54 2.94
CA GLU A 354 -17.66 28.49 2.10
C GLU A 354 -17.35 28.29 0.61
N GLU A 355 -16.12 27.94 0.28
CA GLU A 355 -15.66 27.61 -1.08
C GLU A 355 -16.03 26.17 -1.53
N GLY A 356 -16.79 25.42 -0.73
CA GLY A 356 -17.27 24.07 -1.02
C GLY A 356 -16.23 22.97 -0.83
N GLY A 357 -15.28 23.17 0.08
CA GLY A 357 -14.17 22.27 0.37
C GLY A 357 -13.80 22.21 1.85
N THR A 358 -12.57 21.80 2.12
CA THR A 358 -11.96 21.80 3.47
C THR A 358 -10.51 22.27 3.37
N LEU A 359 -9.83 22.50 4.49
CA LEU A 359 -8.37 22.54 4.47
C LEU A 359 -7.81 21.22 3.93
N VAL A 360 -6.67 21.31 3.25
CA VAL A 360 -6.09 20.21 2.48
C VAL A 360 -5.68 19.03 3.34
N ALA A 361 -5.92 17.83 2.81
CA ALA A 361 -5.35 16.58 3.30
C ALA A 361 -4.24 16.12 2.35
N ILE A 362 -3.07 15.84 2.91
CA ILE A 362 -1.89 15.43 2.13
C ILE A 362 -1.69 13.93 2.30
N GLU A 363 -2.02 13.16 1.27
CA GLU A 363 -2.13 11.70 1.38
C GLU A 363 -0.89 10.94 0.89
N ASN A 364 0.00 11.61 0.16
CA ASN A 364 1.22 11.02 -0.40
C ASN A 364 2.29 12.09 -0.72
N GLU A 365 3.51 11.61 -0.98
CA GLU A 365 4.69 12.43 -1.31
C GLU A 365 4.47 13.33 -2.53
N VAL A 366 3.72 12.85 -3.52
CA VAL A 366 3.50 13.58 -4.77
C VAL A 366 2.54 14.77 -4.56
N GLU A 367 1.52 14.64 -3.71
CA GLU A 367 0.66 15.74 -3.27
C GLU A 367 1.45 16.77 -2.44
N GLN A 368 2.28 16.30 -1.52
CA GLN A 368 3.19 17.15 -0.74
C GLN A 368 4.11 17.97 -1.66
N ALA A 369 4.73 17.32 -2.63
CA ALA A 369 5.59 17.96 -3.61
C ALA A 369 4.84 19.00 -4.43
N PHE A 370 3.62 18.68 -4.91
CA PHE A 370 2.81 19.63 -5.67
C PHE A 370 2.49 20.90 -4.88
N ILE A 371 2.11 20.78 -3.61
CA ILE A 371 1.87 21.96 -2.76
C ILE A 371 3.17 22.74 -2.57
N THR A 372 4.26 22.06 -2.23
CA THR A 372 5.56 22.69 -1.94
C THR A 372 6.10 23.47 -3.14
N MET A 373 6.04 22.92 -4.36
CA MET A 373 6.56 23.60 -5.55
C MET A 373 5.78 24.89 -5.88
N ASN A 374 4.48 24.94 -5.58
CA ASN A 374 3.65 26.12 -5.83
C ASN A 374 3.86 27.22 -4.76
N LEU A 375 4.59 26.91 -3.69
CA LEU A 375 5.01 27.88 -2.67
C LEU A 375 6.40 28.49 -2.97
N PHE A 376 6.99 28.20 -4.13
CA PHE A 376 8.28 28.77 -4.51
C PHE A 376 8.25 30.31 -4.48
N GLY A 377 9.23 30.90 -3.79
CA GLY A 377 9.35 32.34 -3.60
C GLY A 377 8.41 32.93 -2.53
N GLN A 378 7.62 32.10 -1.85
CA GLN A 378 6.75 32.53 -0.75
C GLN A 378 7.48 32.36 0.59
N THR A 379 7.21 33.25 1.54
CA THR A 379 7.77 33.20 2.90
C THR A 379 6.74 32.88 3.97
N THR A 380 5.46 32.91 3.61
CA THR A 380 4.35 32.71 4.53
C THR A 380 4.06 31.21 4.67
N ASN A 381 4.01 30.72 5.91
CA ASN A 381 3.63 29.33 6.20
C ASN A 381 2.14 29.13 5.97
N MET A 382 1.73 27.88 5.73
CA MET A 382 0.42 27.54 5.20
C MET A 382 -0.33 26.54 6.09
N TRP A 383 -1.50 26.91 6.62
CA TRP A 383 -2.35 25.99 7.37
C TRP A 383 -2.81 24.82 6.50
N ILE A 384 -2.80 23.63 7.10
CA ILE A 384 -3.29 22.37 6.51
C ILE A 384 -4.32 21.70 7.42
N GLY A 385 -5.09 20.74 6.89
CA GLY A 385 -6.31 20.21 7.51
C GLY A 385 -6.10 19.17 8.61
N LEU A 386 -5.09 19.33 9.47
CA LEU A 386 -4.79 18.42 10.57
C LEU A 386 -4.74 19.16 11.90
N GLN A 387 -5.28 18.53 12.95
CA GLN A 387 -5.31 19.06 14.32
C GLN A 387 -4.68 18.05 15.28
N ASN A 388 -4.12 18.52 16.38
CA ASN A 388 -3.46 17.67 17.38
C ASN A 388 -4.44 16.79 18.15
N ASP A 389 -5.67 17.24 18.39
CA ASP A 389 -6.64 16.49 19.19
C ASP A 389 -7.24 15.27 18.42
N ASP A 390 -7.08 15.22 17.09
CA ASP A 390 -7.47 14.10 16.22
C ASP A 390 -6.42 13.89 15.10
N TYR A 391 -5.14 13.81 15.48
CA TYR A 391 -4.00 13.74 14.53
C TYR A 391 -3.95 12.44 13.70
N GLU A 392 -4.81 11.47 13.98
CA GLU A 392 -4.95 10.22 13.23
C GLU A 392 -5.85 10.37 12.00
N LYS A 393 -6.58 11.50 11.88
CA LYS A 393 -7.53 11.76 10.80
C LYS A 393 -7.40 13.18 10.25
N TRP A 394 -7.48 13.29 8.93
CA TRP A 394 -7.65 14.57 8.26
C TRP A 394 -9.09 15.08 8.41
N LEU A 395 -9.30 16.38 8.23
CA LEU A 395 -10.64 16.98 8.26
C LEU A 395 -11.63 16.41 7.22
N ASN A 396 -11.13 15.84 6.14
CA ASN A 396 -11.95 15.16 5.14
C ASN A 396 -12.39 13.74 5.58
N GLY A 397 -12.02 13.31 6.79
CA GLY A 397 -12.36 12.03 7.41
C GLY A 397 -11.43 10.87 7.05
N ARG A 398 -10.43 11.07 6.20
CA ARG A 398 -9.46 10.03 5.81
C ARG A 398 -8.39 9.82 6.89
N PRO A 399 -7.91 8.58 7.09
CA PRO A 399 -6.81 8.32 8.02
C PRO A 399 -5.50 8.93 7.51
N VAL A 400 -4.61 9.31 8.42
CA VAL A 400 -3.27 9.82 8.08
C VAL A 400 -2.34 8.66 7.71
N SER A 401 -2.13 8.44 6.40
CA SER A 401 -1.24 7.39 5.85
C SER A 401 0.16 7.90 5.47
N PHE A 402 0.32 9.21 5.37
CA PHE A 402 1.56 9.90 4.98
C PHE A 402 1.82 11.03 5.97
N SER A 403 3.10 11.25 6.30
CA SER A 403 3.47 12.39 7.15
C SER A 403 4.83 12.97 6.77
N ASN A 404 4.96 14.29 6.87
CA ASN A 404 6.19 15.02 6.55
C ASN A 404 6.57 16.00 7.68
N TRP A 405 6.52 15.52 8.91
CA TRP A 405 6.84 16.33 10.10
C TRP A 405 8.30 16.78 10.13
N SER A 406 8.53 17.98 10.66
CA SER A 406 9.87 18.47 11.00
C SER A 406 10.45 17.65 12.16
N PRO A 407 11.72 17.21 12.10
CA PRO A 407 12.35 16.43 13.16
C PRO A 407 12.50 17.20 14.49
N PHE A 408 12.33 18.53 14.48
CA PHE A 408 12.46 19.37 15.68
C PHE A 408 11.16 19.52 16.50
N ASP A 409 10.00 19.09 16.00
CA ASP A 409 8.69 19.35 16.63
C ASP A 409 7.83 18.10 16.90
N ILE A 410 8.45 16.91 17.05
CA ILE A 410 7.74 15.80 17.70
C ILE A 410 7.70 16.07 19.21
N ILE A 411 6.80 16.98 19.59
CA ILE A 411 6.14 17.05 20.90
C ILE A 411 7.10 17.22 22.09
N ASN A 412 7.55 18.46 22.34
CA ASN A 412 7.75 18.92 23.72
C ASN A 412 6.36 19.21 24.32
N VAL A 413 5.55 18.18 24.60
CA VAL A 413 4.51 18.33 25.63
C VAL A 413 5.31 18.52 26.92
N PRO A 414 5.23 19.68 27.58
CA PRO A 414 5.91 19.83 28.85
C PRO A 414 5.30 18.80 29.81
N SER A 415 6.06 17.77 30.17
CA SER A 415 5.77 16.98 31.37
C SER A 415 6.09 17.87 32.58
N ARG A 416 5.30 18.93 32.80
CA ARG A 416 5.43 19.80 33.95
C ARG A 416 4.27 19.53 34.89
N ASN A 417 4.59 18.84 35.99
CA ASN A 417 3.84 18.87 37.23
C ASN A 417 3.62 20.33 37.65
N THR A 418 2.42 20.87 37.42
CA THR A 418 1.96 22.07 38.13
C THR A 418 0.44 22.03 38.28
N THR A 419 0.02 22.10 39.53
CA THR A 419 -1.35 22.17 40.06
C THR A 419 -2.03 23.51 39.78
N GLU A 420 -2.22 23.88 38.51
CA GLU A 420 -3.06 25.02 38.10
C GLU A 420 -3.84 24.66 36.82
N PHE A 421 -5.15 24.98 36.81
CA PHE A 421 -6.03 24.80 35.64
C PHE A 421 -5.50 25.63 34.45
N GLN A 422 -4.64 25.03 33.62
CA GLN A 422 -4.18 25.63 32.37
C GLN A 422 -5.17 25.31 31.25
N LYS A 423 -5.63 26.38 30.56
CA LYS A 423 -6.45 26.27 29.35
C LYS A 423 -5.73 25.41 28.31
N HIS A 424 -6.39 24.36 27.84
CA HIS A 424 -5.94 23.56 26.70
C HIS A 424 -5.86 24.49 25.47
N ILE A 425 -4.67 24.74 24.94
CA ILE A 425 -4.49 25.52 23.71
C ILE A 425 -4.55 24.51 22.54
N PRO A 426 -5.55 24.61 21.65
CA PRO A 426 -5.63 23.70 20.51
C PRO A 426 -4.44 23.96 19.56
N LEU A 427 -3.82 22.87 19.11
CA LEU A 427 -2.69 22.91 18.19
C LEU A 427 -3.11 22.40 16.80
N CYS A 428 -2.69 23.12 15.76
CA CYS A 428 -3.05 22.87 14.38
C CYS A 428 -1.80 22.73 13.51
N ALA A 429 -1.88 21.89 12.48
CA ALA A 429 -0.75 21.61 11.62
C ALA A 429 -0.51 22.73 10.60
N LEU A 430 0.75 23.12 10.47
CA LEU A 430 1.22 24.22 9.64
C LEU A 430 2.37 23.72 8.75
N LEU A 431 2.28 23.99 7.44
CA LEU A 431 3.31 23.67 6.45
C LEU A 431 4.25 24.86 6.30
N SER A 432 5.57 24.61 6.43
CA SER A 432 6.57 25.67 6.35
C SER A 432 6.94 26.04 4.91
N SER A 433 6.96 27.34 4.63
CA SER A 433 7.53 27.91 3.39
C SER A 433 8.93 28.49 3.62
N ASN A 434 9.54 28.19 4.76
CA ASN A 434 10.89 28.67 5.09
C ASN A 434 11.88 28.18 4.02
N PRO A 435 12.73 29.05 3.43
CA PRO A 435 13.67 28.67 2.37
C PRO A 435 14.81 27.75 2.84
N ASN A 436 14.98 27.57 4.16
CA ASN A 436 15.92 26.59 4.68
C ASN A 436 15.39 25.17 4.44
N PHE A 437 16.20 24.36 3.75
CA PHE A 437 15.85 23.00 3.31
C PHE A 437 15.45 22.05 4.44
N HIS A 438 15.87 22.31 5.69
CA HIS A 438 15.43 21.53 6.85
C HIS A 438 13.94 21.73 7.18
N PHE A 439 13.37 22.86 6.77
CA PHE A 439 12.01 23.25 7.10
C PHE A 439 11.10 23.29 5.88
N THR A 440 11.60 23.61 4.69
CA THR A 440 10.78 23.75 3.47
C THR A 440 9.85 22.55 3.27
N GLY A 441 8.54 22.79 3.19
CA GLY A 441 7.51 21.76 3.02
C GLY A 441 7.24 20.88 4.25
N LYS A 442 8.01 21.00 5.33
CA LYS A 442 7.81 20.23 6.57
C LYS A 442 6.63 20.75 7.38
N TRP A 443 6.00 19.85 8.12
CA TRP A 443 4.87 20.16 9.00
C TRP A 443 5.34 20.36 10.43
N TYR A 444 4.66 21.24 11.16
CA TYR A 444 4.83 21.42 12.59
C TYR A 444 3.51 21.89 13.20
N PHE A 445 3.36 21.73 14.52
CA PHE A 445 2.18 22.21 15.23
C PHE A 445 2.36 23.66 15.67
N GLU A 446 1.29 24.43 15.57
CA GLU A 446 1.24 25.83 15.98
C GLU A 446 -0.10 26.10 16.67
N ASP A 447 -0.16 27.14 17.51
CA ASP A 447 -1.41 27.60 18.14
C ASP A 447 -2.45 27.91 17.05
N CYS A 448 -3.57 27.17 17.06
CA CYS A 448 -4.65 27.33 16.08
C CYS A 448 -5.20 28.76 16.02
N GLY A 449 -5.10 29.53 17.12
CA GLY A 449 -5.55 30.91 17.23
C GLY A 449 -4.59 31.93 16.62
N LYS A 450 -3.38 31.52 16.23
CA LYS A 450 -2.38 32.41 15.65
C LYS A 450 -2.76 32.81 14.22
N GLU A 451 -2.61 34.10 13.93
CA GLU A 451 -2.88 34.69 12.62
C GLU A 451 -1.58 34.98 11.86
N GLY A 452 -1.69 35.41 10.61
CA GLY A 452 -0.54 35.76 9.76
C GLY A 452 -0.05 34.65 8.84
N TYR A 453 -0.75 33.52 8.82
CA TYR A 453 -0.46 32.41 7.92
C TYR A 453 -1.40 32.40 6.72
N GLY A 454 -0.92 31.82 5.62
CA GLY A 454 -1.77 31.42 4.51
C GLY A 454 -2.41 30.06 4.79
N PHE A 455 -3.17 29.55 3.85
CA PHE A 455 -3.83 28.25 3.98
C PHE A 455 -4.10 27.63 2.62
N VAL A 456 -4.25 26.30 2.60
CA VAL A 456 -4.54 25.54 1.39
C VAL A 456 -5.88 24.84 1.55
N CYS A 457 -6.84 25.16 0.67
CA CYS A 457 -8.10 24.45 0.59
C CYS A 457 -8.01 23.32 -0.44
N GLU A 458 -8.75 22.24 -0.19
CA GLU A 458 -9.03 21.18 -1.14
C GLU A 458 -10.52 21.02 -1.38
N LYS A 459 -10.88 20.61 -2.60
CA LYS A 459 -12.21 20.06 -2.91
C LYS A 459 -12.14 19.10 -4.09
N MET A 460 -13.20 18.33 -4.26
CA MET A 460 -13.34 17.43 -5.41
C MET A 460 -13.54 18.24 -6.70
N GLN A 461 -13.01 17.70 -7.80
CA GLN A 461 -13.27 18.23 -9.14
C GLN A 461 -14.77 18.21 -9.50
N ASP A 462 -15.21 19.15 -10.33
CA ASP A 462 -16.55 19.13 -10.88
C ASP A 462 -16.61 18.24 -12.13
N SER A 463 -17.38 17.15 -12.05
CA SER A 463 -17.59 16.20 -13.14
C SER A 463 -18.92 16.42 -13.88
N SER A 464 -19.70 17.43 -13.52
CA SER A 464 -21.09 17.59 -13.98
C SER A 464 -21.27 18.34 -15.31
N GLY A 465 -20.20 18.85 -15.92
CA GLY A 465 -20.31 19.82 -17.04
C GLY A 465 -19.61 19.49 -18.36
N HIS A 466 -18.41 18.90 -18.35
CA HIS A 466 -17.66 18.65 -19.60
C HIS A 466 -16.69 17.48 -19.43
N SER A 467 -16.82 16.49 -20.30
CA SER A 467 -15.78 15.49 -20.54
C SER A 467 -14.57 16.20 -21.18
N VAL A 468 -13.48 16.38 -20.44
CA VAL A 468 -12.19 16.63 -21.10
C VAL A 468 -11.73 15.30 -21.68
N ASN A 469 -11.50 15.29 -23.00
CA ASN A 469 -11.03 14.10 -23.69
C ASN A 469 -9.66 13.73 -23.08
N THR A 470 -9.44 12.47 -22.69
CA THR A 470 -8.15 12.01 -22.10
C THR A 470 -6.97 12.18 -23.06
N SER A 471 -7.26 12.48 -24.34
CA SER A 471 -6.29 12.90 -25.36
C SER A 471 -5.73 14.33 -25.17
N ASP A 472 -6.29 15.13 -24.27
CA ASP A 472 -5.87 16.53 -24.02
C ASP A 472 -5.01 16.69 -22.77
N MET A 473 -4.56 15.60 -22.13
CA MET A 473 -3.44 15.66 -21.20
C MET A 473 -2.20 16.04 -22.02
N TYR A 474 -1.91 17.34 -22.09
CA TYR A 474 -0.77 17.86 -22.83
C TYR A 474 0.47 17.02 -22.50
N PRO A 475 1.13 16.42 -23.51
CA PRO A 475 2.35 15.65 -23.29
C PRO A 475 3.34 16.55 -22.56
N ILE A 476 4.02 16.01 -21.55
CA ILE A 476 5.00 16.78 -20.79
C ILE A 476 6.03 17.31 -21.78
N PRO A 477 6.19 18.64 -21.92
CA PRO A 477 7.19 19.20 -22.81
C PRO A 477 8.58 18.67 -22.48
N SER A 478 9.38 18.39 -23.49
CA SER A 478 10.76 17.95 -23.31
C SER A 478 11.67 19.01 -22.69
N THR A 479 11.22 20.28 -22.68
CA THR A 479 11.89 21.40 -22.01
C THR A 479 10.90 22.10 -21.07
N LEU A 480 11.29 22.26 -19.82
CA LEU A 480 10.46 22.82 -18.75
C LEU A 480 11.22 23.95 -18.06
N GLU A 481 10.51 24.97 -17.59
CA GLU A 481 11.10 26.07 -16.82
C GLU A 481 10.45 26.15 -15.43
N TYR A 482 11.28 26.21 -14.40
CA TYR A 482 10.84 26.36 -13.02
C TYR A 482 11.94 27.03 -12.20
N GLY A 483 11.58 28.05 -11.41
CA GLY A 483 12.51 28.73 -10.49
C GLY A 483 13.79 29.27 -11.14
N ASN A 484 13.69 29.92 -12.30
CA ASN A 484 14.83 30.39 -13.11
C ASN A 484 15.81 29.29 -13.56
N ARG A 485 15.42 28.01 -13.51
CA ARG A 485 16.15 26.89 -14.12
C ARG A 485 15.36 26.32 -15.29
N THR A 486 16.09 25.92 -16.32
CA THR A 486 15.53 25.20 -17.46
C THR A 486 15.93 23.74 -17.37
N TYR A 487 14.94 22.85 -17.37
CA TYR A 487 15.10 21.41 -17.34
C TYR A 487 14.84 20.81 -18.71
N LYS A 488 15.58 19.77 -19.07
CA LYS A 488 15.32 18.97 -20.26
C LYS A 488 15.09 17.53 -19.85
N ILE A 489 13.97 16.95 -20.30
CA ILE A 489 13.60 15.57 -20.02
C ILE A 489 13.95 14.74 -21.25
N ILE A 490 14.78 13.72 -21.05
CA ILE A 490 15.17 12.76 -22.09
C ILE A 490 14.45 11.45 -21.82
N ASN A 491 13.57 11.05 -22.72
CA ASN A 491 12.83 9.78 -22.66
C ASN A 491 13.48 8.77 -23.60
N ALA A 492 14.43 7.97 -23.10
CA ALA A 492 15.03 6.87 -23.82
C ALA A 492 15.76 5.93 -22.86
N ASN A 493 15.81 4.65 -23.19
CA ASN A 493 16.48 3.66 -22.36
C ASN A 493 18.01 3.81 -22.48
N MET A 494 18.69 4.13 -21.38
CA MET A 494 20.12 4.47 -21.41
C MET A 494 20.84 4.20 -20.09
N THR A 495 22.16 4.02 -20.19
CA THR A 495 23.09 3.99 -19.05
C THR A 495 23.37 5.40 -18.54
N TRP A 496 23.90 5.52 -17.33
CA TRP A 496 24.22 6.84 -16.74
C TRP A 496 25.24 7.61 -17.58
N TYR A 497 26.28 6.94 -18.09
CA TYR A 497 27.27 7.57 -18.99
C TYR A 497 26.65 8.05 -20.30
N THR A 498 25.69 7.29 -20.84
CA THR A 498 24.96 7.66 -22.05
C THR A 498 24.04 8.85 -21.77
N ALA A 499 23.39 8.89 -20.62
CA ALA A 499 22.58 10.01 -20.16
C ALA A 499 23.39 11.30 -20.05
N MET A 500 24.57 11.24 -19.41
CA MET A 500 25.49 12.36 -19.29
C MET A 500 25.90 12.92 -20.65
N LYS A 501 26.34 12.05 -21.57
CA LYS A 501 26.69 12.44 -22.94
C LYS A 501 25.50 13.06 -23.69
N THR A 502 24.31 12.51 -23.50
CA THR A 502 23.09 13.01 -24.15
C THR A 502 22.72 14.40 -23.63
N CYS A 503 22.74 14.63 -22.32
CA CYS A 503 22.55 15.97 -21.76
C CYS A 503 23.52 16.98 -22.38
N LEU A 504 24.82 16.62 -22.46
CA LEU A 504 25.87 17.48 -23.03
C LEU A 504 25.63 17.79 -24.51
N MET A 505 25.23 16.80 -25.31
CA MET A 505 24.86 17.01 -26.73
C MET A 505 23.70 17.99 -26.88
N HIS A 506 22.78 18.03 -25.91
CA HIS A 506 21.67 18.99 -25.87
C HIS A 506 22.03 20.32 -25.19
N GLY A 507 23.32 20.60 -24.92
CA GLY A 507 23.79 21.83 -24.29
C GLY A 507 23.34 21.99 -22.84
N ALA A 508 23.16 20.86 -22.14
CA ALA A 508 22.73 20.75 -20.75
C ALA A 508 23.68 19.81 -20.00
N GLU A 509 23.53 19.71 -18.68
CA GLU A 509 24.26 18.77 -17.82
C GLU A 509 23.24 17.93 -17.06
N LEU A 510 23.62 16.76 -16.53
CA LEU A 510 22.71 15.97 -15.69
C LEU A 510 22.31 16.80 -14.48
N VAL A 511 21.03 16.73 -14.09
CA VAL A 511 20.46 17.63 -13.10
C VAL A 511 21.15 17.55 -11.74
N SER A 512 21.49 18.72 -11.19
CA SER A 512 21.76 18.90 -9.77
C SER A 512 20.54 19.43 -9.02
N ILE A 513 20.19 18.77 -7.91
CA ILE A 513 19.03 19.10 -7.08
C ILE A 513 19.52 19.62 -5.74
N THR A 514 19.42 20.93 -5.54
CA THR A 514 20.07 21.63 -4.42
C THR A 514 19.12 22.09 -3.32
N ASP A 515 17.81 21.96 -3.55
CA ASP A 515 16.77 22.46 -2.64
C ASP A 515 15.43 21.73 -2.84
N GLN A 516 14.59 21.84 -1.83
CA GLN A 516 13.30 21.14 -1.75
C GLN A 516 12.30 21.60 -2.81
N TYR A 517 12.33 22.86 -3.26
CA TYR A 517 11.39 23.37 -4.24
C TYR A 517 11.65 22.75 -5.62
N HIS A 518 12.91 22.67 -6.03
CA HIS A 518 13.31 22.02 -7.26
C HIS A 518 13.16 20.50 -7.18
N GLN A 519 13.44 19.87 -6.02
CA GLN A 519 13.09 18.46 -5.79
C GLN A 519 11.60 18.21 -5.99
N SER A 520 10.75 19.02 -5.36
CA SER A 520 9.29 18.89 -5.42
C SER A 520 8.74 19.04 -6.85
N PHE A 521 9.28 20.00 -7.60
CA PHE A 521 8.96 20.15 -9.02
C PHE A 521 9.28 18.87 -9.81
N LEU A 522 10.49 18.32 -9.64
CA LEU A 522 10.90 17.11 -10.36
C LEU A 522 10.12 15.87 -9.90
N THR A 523 9.77 15.74 -8.62
CA THR A 523 8.87 14.68 -8.10
C THR A 523 7.54 14.66 -8.85
N VAL A 524 6.91 15.82 -9.05
CA VAL A 524 5.64 15.92 -9.80
C VAL A 524 5.81 15.50 -11.26
N ILE A 525 6.91 15.90 -11.91
CA ILE A 525 7.22 15.52 -13.30
C ILE A 525 7.48 14.02 -13.42
N LEU A 526 8.31 13.45 -12.53
CA LEU A 526 8.63 12.01 -12.48
C LEU A 526 7.38 11.15 -12.26
N SER A 527 6.49 11.58 -11.36
CA SER A 527 5.20 10.91 -11.12
C SER A 527 4.34 10.87 -12.38
N ARG A 528 4.27 11.98 -13.14
CA ARG A 528 3.53 12.03 -14.42
C ARG A 528 4.20 11.23 -15.54
N LEU A 529 5.53 11.10 -15.53
CA LEU A 529 6.28 10.28 -16.50
C LEU A 529 6.13 8.78 -16.20
N GLY A 530 5.94 8.40 -14.94
CA GLY A 530 5.66 7.01 -14.53
C GLY A 530 6.87 6.08 -14.50
N HIS A 531 8.09 6.58 -14.71
CA HIS A 531 9.33 5.80 -14.73
C HIS A 531 10.48 6.55 -14.05
N ALA A 532 11.50 5.80 -13.61
CA ALA A 532 12.70 6.34 -12.98
C ALA A 532 13.63 7.01 -14.01
N HIS A 533 14.31 8.08 -13.60
CA HIS A 533 15.23 8.82 -14.46
C HIS A 533 16.57 9.07 -13.78
N TRP A 534 17.65 9.04 -14.57
CA TRP A 534 18.98 9.40 -14.12
C TRP A 534 19.07 10.87 -13.69
N ILE A 535 19.81 11.10 -12.61
CA ILE A 535 20.18 12.44 -12.12
C ILE A 535 21.71 12.57 -12.05
N GLY A 536 22.21 13.78 -11.84
CA GLY A 536 23.64 14.09 -11.89
C GLY A 536 24.43 13.75 -10.63
N LEU A 537 23.89 12.95 -9.71
CA LEU A 537 24.56 12.57 -8.47
C LEU A 537 25.29 11.23 -8.68
N PHE A 538 26.55 11.15 -8.24
CA PHE A 538 27.39 9.97 -8.37
C PHE A 538 28.44 9.92 -7.25
N THR A 539 29.14 8.80 -7.11
CA THR A 539 30.24 8.60 -6.16
C THR A 539 31.46 7.99 -6.86
N GLU A 540 32.66 8.38 -6.44
CA GLU A 540 33.93 7.77 -6.88
C GLU A 540 34.54 6.85 -5.79
N ASP A 541 34.03 6.94 -4.56
CA ASP A 541 34.58 6.31 -3.36
C ASP A 541 33.65 5.22 -2.80
N ASN A 542 33.01 4.42 -3.67
CA ASN A 542 32.08 3.33 -3.31
C ASN A 542 30.96 3.78 -2.34
N GLY A 543 30.38 4.96 -2.53
CA GLY A 543 29.25 5.45 -1.74
C GLY A 543 29.63 6.23 -0.47
N LEU A 544 30.92 6.44 -0.19
CA LEU A 544 31.34 7.25 0.97
C LEU A 544 31.01 8.74 0.82
N HIS A 545 31.18 9.28 -0.39
CA HIS A 545 30.87 10.67 -0.71
C HIS A 545 30.16 10.75 -2.05
N PHE A 546 29.08 11.53 -2.10
CA PHE A 546 28.33 11.78 -3.32
C PHE A 546 28.53 13.22 -3.79
N ASP A 547 28.84 13.37 -5.07
CA ASP A 547 29.09 14.65 -5.73
C ASP A 547 28.17 14.82 -6.94
N TRP A 548 27.86 16.08 -7.25
CA TRP A 548 27.12 16.43 -8.46
C TRP A 548 28.08 16.60 -9.64
N THR A 549 27.69 16.08 -10.82
CA THR A 549 28.51 16.17 -12.05
C THR A 549 28.85 17.59 -12.49
N ASP A 550 28.04 18.57 -12.12
CA ASP A 550 28.25 19.99 -12.42
C ASP A 550 29.13 20.70 -11.37
N GLY A 551 29.57 19.99 -10.32
CA GLY A 551 30.38 20.53 -9.22
C GLY A 551 29.60 21.42 -8.25
N THR A 552 28.27 21.39 -8.29
CA THR A 552 27.45 22.07 -7.27
C THR A 552 27.65 21.45 -5.90
N LYS A 553 27.55 22.28 -4.86
CA LYS A 553 27.74 21.83 -3.48
C LYS A 553 26.59 20.91 -3.06
N PHE A 554 26.94 19.79 -2.45
CA PHE A 554 25.98 18.88 -1.82
C PHE A 554 25.42 19.52 -0.53
N SER A 555 24.20 20.04 -0.58
CA SER A 555 23.53 20.72 0.55
C SER A 555 22.14 20.19 0.87
N PHE A 556 21.63 19.26 0.08
CA PHE A 556 20.29 18.72 0.15
C PHE A 556 20.32 17.24 -0.22
N THR A 557 19.47 16.45 0.43
CA THR A 557 19.37 15.01 0.19
C THR A 557 17.92 14.55 0.22
N PHE A 558 17.60 13.58 -0.64
CA PHE A 558 16.27 13.01 -0.74
C PHE A 558 16.30 11.49 -1.00
N TRP A 559 17.25 10.79 -0.36
CA TRP A 559 17.36 9.33 -0.41
C TRP A 559 16.07 8.64 0.06
N LYS A 560 15.80 7.46 -0.51
CA LYS A 560 14.67 6.60 -0.14
C LYS A 560 14.82 5.99 1.25
N ASP A 561 16.02 5.48 1.54
CA ASP A 561 16.46 4.89 2.80
C ASP A 561 17.99 4.91 2.84
N ASP A 562 18.57 4.68 4.02
CA ASP A 562 20.03 4.70 4.19
C ASP A 562 20.73 3.59 3.39
N GLU A 563 20.07 2.44 3.21
CA GLU A 563 20.57 1.30 2.42
C GLU A 563 20.63 1.61 0.92
N SER A 564 19.73 2.45 0.40
CA SER A 564 19.70 2.86 -1.02
C SER A 564 20.92 3.67 -1.46
N SER A 565 21.76 4.14 -0.54
CA SER A 565 23.00 4.86 -0.85
C SER A 565 24.20 3.94 -1.15
N PHE A 566 24.07 2.62 -0.98
CA PHE A 566 25.18 1.65 -1.13
C PHE A 566 24.98 0.62 -2.25
N LEU A 567 23.99 0.81 -3.12
CA LEU A 567 23.59 -0.15 -4.16
C LEU A 567 24.34 0.03 -5.49
N GLY A 568 25.11 1.12 -5.64
CA GLY A 568 26.01 1.35 -6.77
C GLY A 568 26.52 2.79 -6.83
N ASP A 569 27.25 3.11 -7.89
CA ASP A 569 27.99 4.39 -7.96
C ASP A 569 27.17 5.55 -8.56
N CYS A 570 26.07 5.26 -9.25
CA CYS A 570 25.25 6.23 -9.96
C CYS A 570 23.84 6.31 -9.41
N VAL A 571 23.26 7.52 -9.39
CA VAL A 571 21.98 7.77 -8.71
C VAL A 571 20.87 8.12 -9.68
N PHE A 572 19.68 7.62 -9.40
CA PHE A 572 18.44 7.94 -10.10
C PHE A 572 17.34 8.38 -9.13
N ALA A 573 16.35 9.09 -9.66
CA ALA A 573 15.14 9.45 -8.94
C ALA A 573 13.95 8.58 -9.40
N ASP A 574 13.20 8.03 -8.44
CA ASP A 574 12.03 7.20 -8.70
C ASP A 574 10.75 8.02 -8.96
N THR A 575 9.61 7.37 -9.14
CA THR A 575 8.33 8.04 -9.43
C THR A 575 7.73 8.81 -8.25
N SER A 576 8.23 8.57 -7.03
CA SER A 576 7.98 9.39 -5.83
C SER A 576 9.04 10.48 -5.64
N GLY A 577 10.05 10.55 -6.51
CA GLY A 577 11.14 11.50 -6.47
C GLY A 577 12.29 11.12 -5.53
N HIS A 578 12.18 10.02 -4.78
CA HIS A 578 13.24 9.55 -3.90
C HIS A 578 14.44 9.05 -4.69
N TRP A 579 15.62 9.26 -4.11
CA TRP A 579 16.87 8.88 -4.73
C TRP A 579 17.29 7.46 -4.31
N SER A 580 17.79 6.70 -5.28
CA SER A 580 18.42 5.41 -5.06
C SER A 580 19.65 5.27 -5.96
N SER A 581 20.66 4.57 -5.48
CA SER A 581 21.87 4.27 -6.24
C SER A 581 21.77 2.91 -6.95
N THR A 582 22.49 2.76 -8.06
CA THR A 582 22.62 1.49 -8.78
C THR A 582 23.86 1.52 -9.67
N ASP A 583 24.21 0.38 -10.26
CA ASP A 583 25.31 0.28 -11.22
C ASP A 583 25.07 1.24 -12.40
N CYS A 584 26.07 2.08 -12.71
CA CYS A 584 26.05 3.06 -13.79
C CYS A 584 25.79 2.45 -15.18
N GLU A 585 26.07 1.16 -15.36
CA GLU A 585 25.80 0.39 -16.59
C GLU A 585 24.37 -0.15 -16.67
N SER A 586 23.55 0.06 -15.63
CA SER A 586 22.12 -0.26 -15.65
C SER A 586 21.38 0.60 -16.65
N PHE A 587 20.27 0.08 -17.17
CA PHE A 587 19.43 0.79 -18.13
C PHE A 587 18.20 1.38 -17.44
N LEU A 588 18.05 2.72 -17.50
CA LEU A 588 16.84 3.43 -17.05
C LEU A 588 16.15 4.13 -18.21
N GLN A 589 14.86 4.38 -18.06
CA GLN A 589 13.94 4.84 -19.11
C GLN A 589 14.14 6.32 -19.51
N GLY A 590 15.02 7.04 -18.82
CA GLY A 590 15.34 8.40 -19.18
C GLY A 590 16.35 9.08 -18.27
N ALA A 591 16.54 10.37 -18.51
CA ALA A 591 17.42 11.23 -17.74
C ALA A 591 16.84 12.65 -17.62
N ILE A 592 17.15 13.31 -16.52
CA ILE A 592 16.80 14.72 -16.30
C ILE A 592 18.08 15.54 -16.43
N CYS A 593 18.05 16.53 -17.33
CA CYS A 593 19.13 17.49 -17.49
C CYS A 593 18.70 18.88 -17.03
N HIS A 594 19.65 19.73 -16.68
CA HIS A 594 19.44 21.17 -16.49
C HIS A 594 20.37 21.98 -17.40
N VAL A 595 19.89 23.14 -17.83
CA VAL A 595 20.70 24.08 -18.61
C VAL A 595 21.47 24.98 -17.64
N PRO A 596 22.81 25.03 -17.71
CA PRO A 596 23.61 25.89 -16.83
C PRO A 596 23.33 27.38 -17.04
N THR A 597 23.03 28.11 -15.97
CA THR A 597 22.76 29.56 -15.99
C THR A 597 24.06 30.39 -15.97
N GLY A 598 24.69 30.57 -17.14
CA GLY A 598 25.54 31.73 -17.47
C GLY A 598 26.84 32.01 -16.67
N ARG A 599 27.95 31.37 -17.08
CA ARG A 599 29.33 31.90 -17.35
C ARG A 599 30.39 30.78 -17.43
N TYR A 600 29.99 29.51 -17.39
CA TYR A 600 30.88 28.36 -17.67
C TYR A 600 30.90 27.91 -19.13
N LYS A 601 30.42 28.73 -20.08
CA LYS A 601 30.42 28.45 -21.54
C LYS A 601 31.82 28.29 -22.18
N SER A 602 32.93 28.23 -21.42
CA SER A 602 34.27 28.13 -22.02
C SER A 602 35.31 27.25 -21.30
N MET A 603 35.01 26.62 -20.16
CA MET A 603 36.07 25.94 -19.37
C MET A 603 35.97 24.40 -19.32
N GLN A 604 34.78 23.80 -19.35
CA GLN A 604 34.64 22.34 -19.26
C GLN A 604 34.68 21.60 -20.61
N LEU A 605 34.24 22.23 -21.71
CA LEU A 605 34.37 21.67 -23.07
C LEU A 605 35.83 21.40 -23.48
N LYS A 606 36.83 21.98 -22.77
CA LYS A 606 38.25 21.71 -22.98
C LYS A 606 38.82 20.57 -22.13
N LYS A 607 38.13 20.10 -21.09
CA LYS A 607 38.64 19.00 -20.24
C LYS A 607 38.16 17.62 -20.70
N CYS A 608 37.01 17.50 -21.36
CA CYS A 608 36.49 16.20 -21.85
C CYS A 608 37.14 15.67 -23.13
N VAL A 609 38.06 16.39 -23.79
CA VAL A 609 38.75 15.92 -25.00
C VAL A 609 40.09 15.22 -24.68
N ARG A 610 40.47 15.08 -23.40
CA ARG A 610 41.75 14.45 -23.01
C ARG A 610 41.69 13.00 -22.56
N TYR A 611 40.51 12.39 -22.55
CA TYR A 611 40.35 10.96 -22.27
C TYR A 611 39.36 10.36 -23.27
N ILE A 612 39.82 10.17 -24.52
CA ILE A 612 39.32 9.16 -25.47
C ILE A 612 40.53 8.33 -25.87
#